data_AF-A0A7J4KIU4-F1
#
_entry.id   AF-A0A7J4KIU4-F1
#
_cell.length_a   1.000
_cell.length_b   1.000
_cell.length_c   1.000
_cell.angle_alpha   90.00
_cell.angle_beta   90.00
_cell.angle_gamma   90.00
#
_symmetry.space_group_name_H-M   'P 1'
#
loop_
_entity.id
_entity.type
_entity.pdbx_description
1 polymer ?
#
loop_
_entity_poly.entity_id
_entity_poly.type
_entity_poly.pdbx_seq_one_letter_code
_entity_poly.pdbx_strand_id
1 'polypeptide(L)'
;IGPAHAFTPWTALYAYRPSLESCYGDLTSYISFVELGLSADTDYADTIQELHRLTFLTNSDCHSPHPVRLAREFTRFEVGDATFTEIKKAILRTGGNKPVLNVGLPPQEGKYNESACISCFTHYTLDEAIKRRWKCSCGKRIKKGVRDRIGEIATFKEPQHPAHRPPYVYLIPLSEIIAKALGQHTPFTQSVTKRWDELITAFGSEINVLLDADLGEVARVTVPAITSAIQAFRDHKVIIIPGGGGKYGTIELPTDDGPVVPVSLGPKNSQTSLLDY
;
A
#
# COMPACT_ATOMS: atom_id res chain seq x y z
N ILE A 1 2.61 19.38 12.88
CA ILE A 1 3.30 18.11 13.20
C ILE A 1 2.32 16.96 12.97
N GLY A 2 2.81 15.75 12.71
CA GLY A 2 1.99 14.55 12.53
C GLY A 2 2.80 13.27 12.75
N PRO A 3 2.15 12.15 13.12
CA PRO A 3 2.84 10.87 13.23
C PRO A 3 3.30 10.39 11.85
N ALA A 4 4.57 10.00 11.75
CA ALA A 4 5.14 9.34 10.58
C ALA A 4 4.66 7.89 10.50
N HIS A 5 4.46 7.39 9.28
CA HIS A 5 4.15 5.99 8.94
C HIS A 5 3.28 5.27 9.99
N ALA A 6 2.13 5.86 10.33
CA ALA A 6 1.42 5.68 11.60
C ALA A 6 0.91 4.25 11.87
N PHE A 7 0.81 3.43 10.83
CA PHE A 7 0.28 2.07 10.88
C PHE A 7 1.34 0.97 10.76
N THR A 8 2.60 1.36 10.56
CA THR A 8 3.71 0.40 10.45
C THR A 8 3.83 -0.42 11.75
N PRO A 9 4.08 -1.74 11.74
CA PRO A 9 4.10 -2.56 12.96
C PRO A 9 5.22 -2.24 13.97
N TRP A 10 6.14 -1.34 13.64
CA TRP A 10 7.26 -0.90 14.46
C TRP A 10 7.38 0.61 14.40
N THR A 11 7.89 1.19 15.49
CA THR A 11 8.16 2.64 15.64
C THR A 11 7.02 3.57 15.20
N ALA A 12 5.78 3.09 15.18
CA ALA A 12 4.62 3.85 14.71
C ALA A 12 3.56 3.99 15.80
N LEU A 13 2.73 5.03 15.67
CA LEU A 13 1.73 5.38 16.67
C LEU A 13 0.74 4.24 16.93
N TYR A 14 -0.01 3.79 15.92
CA TYR A 14 -1.08 2.81 16.12
C TYR A 14 -0.59 1.39 16.40
N ALA A 15 0.71 1.13 16.23
CA ALA A 15 1.33 -0.11 16.67
C ALA A 15 1.38 -0.23 18.21
N TYR A 16 1.52 0.89 18.92
CA TYR A 16 1.72 0.91 20.38
C TYR A 16 0.67 1.70 21.17
N ARG A 17 -0.13 2.50 20.47
CA ARG A 17 -1.13 3.40 21.07
C ARG A 17 -2.50 3.17 20.41
N PRO A 18 -3.59 3.22 21.19
CA PRO A 18 -4.93 3.08 20.64
C PRO A 18 -5.48 4.37 20.01
N SER A 19 -4.91 5.54 20.32
CA SER A 19 -5.39 6.82 19.79
C SER A 19 -4.30 7.89 19.70
N LEU A 20 -4.55 8.99 18.97
CA LEU A 20 -3.68 10.16 18.98
C LEU A 20 -3.56 10.74 20.39
N GLU A 21 -4.66 10.83 21.12
CA GLU A 21 -4.70 11.37 22.49
C GLU A 21 -3.83 10.56 23.45
N SER A 22 -3.86 9.23 23.36
CA SER A 22 -3.01 8.38 24.20
C SER A 22 -1.50 8.55 23.93
N CYS A 23 -1.13 9.17 22.80
CA CYS A 23 0.25 9.46 22.43
C CYS A 23 0.64 10.91 22.69
N TYR A 24 -0.24 11.87 22.36
CA TYR A 24 0.06 13.30 22.34
C TYR A 24 -0.62 14.09 23.48
N GLY A 25 -1.57 13.48 24.20
CA GLY A 25 -2.32 14.13 25.28
C GLY A 25 -2.92 15.46 24.84
N ASP A 26 -2.72 16.51 25.63
CA ASP A 26 -3.22 17.86 25.37
C ASP A 26 -2.73 18.45 24.04
N LEU A 27 -1.63 17.93 23.47
CA LEU A 27 -1.09 18.38 22.18
C LEU A 27 -1.78 17.76 20.97
N THR A 28 -2.78 16.90 21.17
CA THR A 28 -3.50 16.21 20.09
C THR A 28 -4.10 17.19 19.07
N SER A 29 -4.61 18.33 19.54
CA SER A 29 -5.18 19.38 18.70
C SER A 29 -4.16 20.02 17.75
N TYR A 30 -2.86 19.95 18.04
CA TYR A 30 -1.77 20.49 17.22
C TYR A 30 -1.36 19.54 16.08
N ILE A 31 -1.83 18.29 16.08
CA ILE A 31 -1.62 17.37 14.97
C ILE A 31 -2.37 17.87 13.74
N SER A 32 -1.64 18.08 12.65
CA SER A 32 -2.15 18.71 11.42
C SER A 32 -2.33 17.71 10.26
N PHE A 33 -1.61 16.60 10.31
CA PHE A 33 -1.64 15.53 9.31
C PHE A 33 -1.32 14.19 9.98
N VAL A 34 -1.56 13.11 9.26
CA VAL A 34 -1.03 11.77 9.56
C VAL A 34 -0.38 11.24 8.30
N GLU A 35 0.81 10.65 8.44
CA GLU A 35 1.43 9.91 7.35
C GLU A 35 0.99 8.45 7.45
N LEU A 36 0.43 7.91 6.36
CA LEU A 36 -0.08 6.54 6.32
C LEU A 36 1.07 5.53 6.41
N GLY A 37 2.07 5.72 5.56
CA GLY A 37 3.20 4.83 5.39
C GLY A 37 2.85 3.53 4.67
N LEU A 38 3.88 2.74 4.38
CA LEU A 38 3.85 1.59 3.46
C LEU A 38 2.93 0.42 3.83
N SER A 39 2.24 0.50 4.97
CA SER A 39 1.43 -0.58 5.53
C SER A 39 -0.06 -0.26 5.59
N ALA A 40 -0.47 0.94 5.17
CA ALA A 40 -1.88 1.34 5.16
C ALA A 40 -2.16 2.30 4.01
N ASP A 41 -3.40 2.28 3.55
CA ASP A 41 -3.95 3.24 2.60
C ASP A 41 -5.02 4.11 3.27
N THR A 42 -5.69 4.91 2.45
CA THR A 42 -6.80 5.77 2.89
C THR A 42 -7.95 4.95 3.48
N ASP A 43 -8.29 3.80 2.88
CA ASP A 43 -9.41 2.98 3.32
C ASP A 43 -9.17 2.41 4.71
N TYR A 44 -7.97 1.92 4.97
CA TYR A 44 -7.58 1.46 6.30
C TYR A 44 -7.70 2.59 7.32
N ALA A 45 -7.14 3.76 7.03
CA ALA A 45 -7.10 4.87 7.97
C ALA A 45 -8.47 5.53 8.22
N ASP A 46 -9.34 5.62 7.21
CA ASP A 46 -10.66 6.25 7.33
C ASP A 46 -11.70 5.36 8.03
N THR A 47 -11.33 4.17 8.49
CA THR A 47 -12.10 3.43 9.51
C THR A 47 -11.99 4.07 10.91
N ILE A 48 -11.02 4.96 11.14
CA ILE A 48 -10.76 5.60 12.44
C ILE A 48 -11.23 7.05 12.43
N GLN A 49 -12.30 7.35 13.19
CA GLN A 49 -12.96 8.66 13.15
C GLN A 49 -12.04 9.83 13.56
N GLU A 50 -11.14 9.63 14.52
CA GLU A 50 -10.26 10.72 14.99
C GLU A 50 -9.34 11.26 13.88
N LEU A 51 -9.09 10.46 12.84
CA LEU A 51 -8.25 10.80 11.70
C LEU A 51 -8.99 11.61 10.62
N HIS A 52 -10.32 11.66 10.64
CA HIS A 52 -11.14 12.35 9.62
C HIS A 52 -10.89 13.86 9.58
N ARG A 53 -10.39 14.47 10.65
CA ARG A 53 -10.02 15.89 10.63
C ARG A 53 -8.66 16.16 9.96
N LEU A 54 -7.83 15.13 9.78
CA LEU A 54 -6.43 15.26 9.36
C LEU A 54 -6.25 15.04 7.86
N THR A 55 -5.30 15.78 7.29
CA THR A 55 -4.82 15.48 5.93
C THR A 55 -3.94 14.23 5.98
N PHE A 56 -4.17 13.31 5.03
CA PHE A 56 -3.33 12.13 4.86
C PHE A 56 -2.15 12.45 3.96
N LEU A 57 -0.96 12.09 4.43
CA LEU A 57 0.26 12.13 3.64
C LEU A 57 0.70 10.71 3.33
N THR A 58 1.14 10.53 2.10
CA THR A 58 1.82 9.32 1.60
C THR A 58 3.21 9.75 1.20
N ASN A 59 4.23 9.22 1.87
CA ASN A 59 5.63 9.61 1.71
C ASN A 59 6.50 8.35 1.72
N SER A 60 7.54 8.34 0.87
CA SER A 60 8.31 7.13 0.61
C SER A 60 9.13 6.55 1.77
N ASP A 61 9.42 7.33 2.82
CA ASP A 61 10.44 7.01 3.83
C ASP A 61 11.76 6.54 3.18
N CYS A 62 12.32 7.41 2.34
CA CYS A 62 13.37 7.07 1.38
C CYS A 62 14.75 6.96 2.05
N HIS A 63 15.39 5.80 1.88
CA HIS A 63 16.74 5.49 2.38
C HIS A 63 17.75 5.19 1.26
N SER A 64 17.35 5.41 -0.01
CA SER A 64 18.19 5.23 -1.18
C SER A 64 17.67 6.12 -2.32
N PRO A 65 18.53 6.86 -3.03
CA PRO A 65 18.08 7.81 -4.05
C PRO A 65 17.44 7.14 -5.28
N HIS A 66 17.52 5.82 -5.41
CA HIS A 66 16.97 5.11 -6.56
C HIS A 66 15.43 5.28 -6.66
N PRO A 67 14.85 5.50 -7.86
CA PRO A 67 13.39 5.70 -8.04
C PRO A 67 12.51 4.56 -7.51
N VAL A 68 13.05 3.34 -7.42
CA VAL A 68 12.40 2.18 -6.75
C VAL A 68 12.14 2.42 -5.25
N ARG A 69 12.76 3.44 -4.66
CA ARG A 69 12.62 3.83 -3.25
C ARG A 69 12.18 5.27 -3.09
N LEU A 70 12.82 6.20 -3.81
CA LEU A 70 12.43 7.60 -3.80
C LEU A 70 11.05 7.77 -4.44
N ALA A 71 10.13 8.45 -3.74
CA ALA A 71 8.78 8.70 -4.22
C ALA A 71 7.98 7.42 -4.58
N ARG A 72 8.30 6.26 -4.00
CA ARG A 72 7.42 5.07 -4.07
C ARG A 72 6.06 5.30 -3.40
N GLU A 73 5.98 6.31 -2.53
CA GLU A 73 4.74 6.93 -2.07
C GLU A 73 4.93 8.45 -2.12
N PHE A 74 3.90 9.17 -2.57
CA PHE A 74 3.90 10.63 -2.63
C PHE A 74 2.47 11.18 -2.56
N THR A 75 2.36 12.47 -2.22
CA THR A 75 1.09 13.20 -2.22
C THR A 75 1.13 14.27 -3.31
N ARG A 76 0.10 14.32 -4.16
CA ARG A 76 -0.08 15.39 -5.14
C ARG A 76 -0.90 16.50 -4.52
N PHE A 77 -0.40 17.73 -4.59
CA PHE A 77 -1.07 18.93 -4.08
C PHE A 77 -1.46 19.85 -5.22
N GLU A 78 -2.63 20.49 -5.07
CA GLU A 78 -3.03 21.66 -5.85
C GLU A 78 -2.70 22.90 -5.02
N VAL A 79 -1.76 23.70 -5.52
CA VAL A 79 -1.18 24.88 -4.85
C VAL A 79 -0.88 25.96 -5.87
N GLY A 80 -0.89 27.23 -5.43
CA GLY A 80 -0.50 28.35 -6.30
C GLY A 80 0.98 28.31 -6.70
N ASP A 81 1.86 28.02 -5.75
CA ASP A 81 3.32 27.97 -5.94
C ASP A 81 3.95 26.82 -5.14
N ALA A 82 5.13 26.35 -5.56
CA ALA A 82 5.91 25.33 -4.86
C ALA A 82 6.69 25.89 -3.66
N THR A 83 5.99 26.51 -2.71
CA THR A 83 6.58 27.06 -1.48
C THR A 83 6.08 26.35 -0.23
N PHE A 84 6.85 26.41 0.85
CA PHE A 84 6.43 25.87 2.15
C PHE A 84 5.07 26.44 2.60
N THR A 85 4.84 27.74 2.38
CA THR A 85 3.60 28.41 2.77
C THR A 85 2.39 27.81 2.05
N GLU A 86 2.51 27.55 0.75
CA GLU A 86 1.43 26.99 -0.05
C GLU A 86 1.18 25.51 0.28
N ILE A 87 2.23 24.73 0.53
CA ILE A 87 2.11 23.34 1.01
C ILE A 87 1.49 23.29 2.41
N LYS A 88 1.87 24.19 3.32
CA LYS A 88 1.25 24.32 4.64
C LYS A 88 -0.25 24.62 4.50
N LYS A 89 -0.63 25.56 3.63
CA LYS A 89 -2.04 25.84 3.33
C LYS A 89 -2.75 24.61 2.80
N ALA A 90 -2.12 23.82 1.93
CA ALA A 90 -2.68 22.60 1.37
C ALA A 90 -2.92 21.52 2.43
N ILE A 91 -1.95 21.30 3.32
CA ILE A 91 -2.08 20.37 4.46
C ILE A 91 -3.22 20.81 5.39
N LEU A 92 -3.33 22.12 5.66
CA LEU A 92 -4.40 22.68 6.47
C LEU A 92 -5.72 22.87 5.72
N ARG A 93 -5.73 22.61 4.39
CA ARG A 93 -6.87 22.77 3.47
C ARG A 93 -7.48 24.18 3.53
N THR A 94 -6.63 25.20 3.40
CA THR A 94 -7.01 26.62 3.48
C THR A 94 -6.61 27.37 2.21
N GLY A 95 -7.30 28.48 1.92
CA GLY A 95 -6.96 29.33 0.76
C GLY A 95 -7.16 28.65 -0.60
N GLY A 96 -7.99 27.61 -0.68
CA GLY A 96 -8.22 26.82 -1.89
C GLY A 96 -7.23 25.66 -2.10
N ASN A 97 -6.06 25.70 -1.45
CA ASN A 97 -5.05 24.65 -1.57
C ASN A 97 -5.51 23.36 -0.89
N LYS A 98 -5.19 22.23 -1.52
CA LYS A 98 -5.63 20.91 -1.05
C LYS A 98 -4.75 19.78 -1.57
N PRO A 99 -4.68 18.64 -0.87
CA PRO A 99 -4.23 17.40 -1.48
C PRO A 99 -5.28 16.96 -2.52
N VAL A 100 -4.82 16.46 -3.66
CA VAL A 100 -5.70 15.98 -4.74
C VAL A 100 -5.51 14.49 -5.01
N LEU A 101 -4.40 13.92 -4.58
CA LEU A 101 -4.10 12.49 -4.75
C LEU A 101 -3.14 12.02 -3.66
N ASN A 102 -3.42 10.87 -3.08
CA ASN A 102 -2.43 10.07 -2.38
C ASN A 102 -2.02 8.91 -3.30
N VAL A 103 -0.72 8.65 -3.41
CA VAL A 103 -0.18 7.57 -4.22
C VAL A 103 0.75 6.75 -3.35
N GLY A 104 0.62 5.43 -3.41
CA GLY A 104 1.52 4.54 -2.71
C GLY A 104 1.25 3.07 -2.99
N LEU A 105 1.94 2.23 -2.22
CA LEU A 105 1.90 0.79 -2.42
C LEU A 105 0.54 0.23 -1.95
N PRO A 106 0.01 -0.83 -2.59
CA PRO A 106 -1.13 -1.54 -2.03
C PRO A 106 -0.72 -2.14 -0.67
N PRO A 107 -1.34 -1.73 0.45
CA PRO A 107 -0.93 -2.19 1.77
C PRO A 107 -1.05 -3.72 1.93
N GLN A 108 -1.91 -4.34 1.12
CA GLN A 108 -2.10 -5.79 1.09
C GLN A 108 -0.82 -6.54 0.74
N GLU A 109 0.08 -5.99 -0.08
CA GLU A 109 1.37 -6.61 -0.39
C GLU A 109 2.31 -6.64 0.85
N GLY A 110 2.06 -5.81 1.86
CA GLY A 110 2.91 -5.68 3.04
C GLY A 110 3.19 -7.00 3.78
N LYS A 111 4.43 -7.20 4.25
CA LYS A 111 4.88 -8.41 4.96
C LYS A 111 4.00 -8.84 6.15
N TYR A 112 3.34 -7.87 6.76
CA TYR A 112 2.55 -8.05 7.97
C TYR A 112 1.15 -7.46 7.78
N ASN A 113 0.60 -7.47 6.56
CA ASN A 113 -0.74 -6.95 6.34
C ASN A 113 -1.81 -7.78 7.08
N GLU A 114 -1.91 -9.07 6.76
CA GLU A 114 -2.85 -9.99 7.42
C GLU A 114 -2.20 -10.76 8.57
N SER A 115 -3.02 -11.17 9.55
CA SER A 115 -2.55 -12.09 10.59
C SER A 115 -2.20 -13.44 9.99
N ALA A 116 -0.95 -13.85 10.17
CA ALA A 116 -0.49 -15.14 9.67
C ALA A 116 0.60 -15.75 10.55
N CYS A 117 0.80 -17.05 10.41
CA CYS A 117 1.90 -17.76 11.06
C CYS A 117 3.26 -17.26 10.56
N ILE A 118 4.20 -17.04 11.46
CA ILE A 118 5.54 -16.54 11.11
C ILE A 118 6.44 -17.54 10.37
N SER A 119 5.96 -18.77 10.16
CA SER A 119 6.78 -19.86 9.62
C SER A 119 6.12 -20.54 8.43
N CYS A 120 4.88 -21.02 8.56
CA CYS A 120 4.17 -21.64 7.43
C CYS A 120 3.31 -20.63 6.66
N PHE A 121 3.24 -19.38 7.11
CA PHE A 121 2.47 -18.29 6.47
C PHE A 121 0.98 -18.58 6.27
N THR A 122 0.41 -19.55 6.99
CA THR A 122 -1.04 -19.75 7.03
C THR A 122 -1.71 -18.49 7.59
N HIS A 123 -2.65 -17.94 6.84
CA HIS A 123 -3.45 -16.78 7.21
C HIS A 123 -4.56 -17.20 8.19
N TYR A 124 -4.89 -16.30 9.11
CA TYR A 124 -5.92 -16.48 10.11
C TYR A 124 -6.74 -15.20 10.21
N THR A 125 -8.05 -15.33 10.40
CA THR A 125 -8.84 -14.21 10.90
C THR A 125 -8.40 -13.85 12.33
N LEU A 126 -8.65 -12.61 12.75
CA LEU A 126 -8.37 -12.18 14.12
C LEU A 126 -9.02 -13.10 15.17
N ASP A 127 -10.29 -13.47 14.96
CA ASP A 127 -11.04 -14.35 15.87
C ASP A 127 -10.41 -15.74 15.99
N GLU A 128 -9.96 -16.33 14.88
CA GLU A 128 -9.28 -17.62 14.90
C GLU A 128 -7.93 -17.53 15.61
N ALA A 129 -7.16 -16.47 15.35
CA ALA A 129 -5.88 -16.25 15.99
C ALA A 129 -6.03 -16.10 17.52
N ILE A 130 -7.05 -15.38 17.98
CA ILE A 130 -7.38 -15.23 19.41
C ILE A 130 -7.80 -16.56 20.02
N LYS A 131 -8.73 -17.30 19.40
CA LYS A 131 -9.19 -18.62 19.87
C LYS A 131 -8.02 -19.62 20.00
N ARG A 132 -7.04 -19.53 19.10
CA ARG A 132 -5.82 -20.35 19.11
C ARG A 132 -4.73 -19.83 20.05
N ARG A 133 -4.99 -18.77 20.82
CA ARG A 133 -4.00 -18.09 21.68
C ARG A 133 -2.71 -17.75 20.91
N TRP A 134 -2.86 -17.30 19.67
CA TRP A 134 -1.78 -16.93 18.76
C TRP A 134 -0.78 -18.07 18.45
N LYS A 135 -1.23 -19.33 18.48
CA LYS A 135 -0.42 -20.51 18.14
C LYS A 135 -0.96 -21.23 16.90
N CYS A 136 -0.13 -21.36 15.87
CA CYS A 136 -0.45 -22.06 14.64
C CYS A 136 -0.44 -23.58 14.83
N SER A 137 -1.14 -24.32 13.97
CA SER A 137 -1.10 -25.80 13.97
C SER A 137 0.31 -26.38 13.76
N CYS A 138 1.23 -25.66 13.09
CA CYS A 138 2.64 -26.05 12.97
C CYS A 138 3.48 -25.77 14.24
N GLY A 139 2.85 -25.33 15.33
CA GLY A 139 3.48 -25.04 16.61
C GLY A 139 4.12 -23.66 16.74
N LYS A 140 4.27 -22.91 15.64
CA LYS A 140 4.87 -21.56 15.64
C LYS A 140 3.85 -20.46 15.91
N ARG A 141 4.32 -19.25 16.22
CA ARG A 141 3.50 -18.10 16.58
C ARG A 141 2.72 -17.54 15.38
N ILE A 142 1.46 -17.20 15.60
CA ILE A 142 0.68 -16.33 14.71
C ILE A 142 1.03 -14.88 15.05
N LYS A 143 1.43 -14.09 14.06
CA LYS A 143 1.71 -12.67 14.24
C LYS A 143 0.52 -11.86 13.74
N LYS A 144 0.06 -10.93 14.58
CA LYS A 144 -1.01 -10.00 14.25
C LYS A 144 -0.64 -9.14 13.04
N GLY A 145 -1.56 -9.04 12.08
CA GLY A 145 -1.44 -8.17 10.91
C GLY A 145 -1.81 -6.72 11.21
N VAL A 146 -1.35 -5.79 10.36
CA VAL A 146 -1.70 -4.37 10.40
C VAL A 146 -3.19 -4.18 10.20
N ARG A 147 -3.80 -4.92 9.26
CA ARG A 147 -5.25 -4.88 9.01
C ARG A 147 -6.05 -5.16 10.28
N ASP A 148 -5.69 -6.24 11.00
CA ASP A 148 -6.37 -6.60 12.25
C ASP A 148 -6.07 -5.59 13.36
N ARG A 149 -4.85 -5.05 13.43
CA ARG A 149 -4.51 -4.01 14.40
C ARG A 149 -5.34 -2.74 14.20
N ILE A 150 -5.56 -2.35 12.94
CA ILE A 150 -6.44 -1.23 12.60
C ILE A 150 -7.88 -1.58 12.95
N GLY A 151 -8.34 -2.79 12.63
CA GLY A 151 -9.68 -3.27 13.00
C GLY A 151 -9.98 -3.23 14.51
N GLU A 152 -8.96 -3.41 15.37
CA GLU A 152 -9.11 -3.24 16.83
C GLU A 152 -9.32 -1.78 17.28
N ILE A 153 -8.91 -0.81 16.46
CA ILE A 153 -8.96 0.64 16.75
C ILE A 153 -10.09 1.32 15.98
N ALA A 154 -10.53 0.70 14.88
CA ALA A 154 -11.54 1.20 13.97
C ALA A 154 -12.81 1.63 14.70
N THR A 155 -13.28 2.82 14.38
CA THR A 155 -14.59 3.34 14.83
C THR A 155 -15.71 2.82 13.93
N PHE A 156 -15.41 2.65 12.64
CA PHE A 156 -16.36 2.19 11.63
C PHE A 156 -15.98 0.79 11.14
N LYS A 157 -17.00 -0.02 10.83
CA LYS A 157 -16.78 -1.36 10.26
C LYS A 157 -16.21 -1.31 8.84
N GLU A 158 -16.68 -0.34 8.06
CA GLU A 158 -16.26 -0.07 6.68
C GLU A 158 -15.70 1.36 6.61
N PRO A 159 -14.78 1.67 5.67
CA PRO A 159 -14.20 3.00 5.54
C PRO A 159 -15.28 4.07 5.32
N GLN A 160 -15.14 5.19 6.03
CA GLN A 160 -15.98 6.37 5.83
C GLN A 160 -15.10 7.56 5.45
N HIS A 161 -15.12 7.94 4.18
CA HIS A 161 -14.27 9.03 3.69
C HIS A 161 -14.94 10.39 3.93
N PRO A 162 -14.26 11.35 4.60
CA PRO A 162 -14.74 12.72 4.65
C PRO A 162 -14.68 13.35 3.25
N ALA A 163 -15.54 14.33 2.97
CA ALA A 163 -15.66 14.94 1.64
C ALA A 163 -14.36 15.58 1.10
N HIS A 164 -13.40 15.89 1.98
CA HIS A 164 -12.10 16.44 1.58
C HIS A 164 -11.05 15.38 1.26
N ARG A 165 -11.36 14.08 1.42
CA ARG A 165 -10.37 13.00 1.29
C ARG A 165 -10.04 12.81 -0.19
N PRO A 166 -8.79 12.99 -0.61
CA PRO A 166 -8.39 12.67 -1.97
C PRO A 166 -8.39 11.14 -2.18
N PRO A 167 -8.56 10.67 -3.43
CA PRO A 167 -8.40 9.25 -3.74
C PRO A 167 -6.97 8.77 -3.43
N TYR A 168 -6.85 7.48 -3.10
CA TYR A 168 -5.58 6.77 -2.99
C TYR A 168 -5.39 5.89 -4.24
N VAL A 169 -4.26 6.06 -4.93
CA VAL A 169 -3.91 5.25 -6.10
C VAL A 169 -2.83 4.25 -5.74
N TYR A 170 -3.13 2.97 -5.94
CA TYR A 170 -2.15 1.90 -5.83
C TYR A 170 -1.19 1.93 -7.00
N LEU A 171 0.09 2.05 -6.68
CA LEU A 171 1.16 2.16 -7.66
C LEU A 171 2.43 1.54 -7.08
N ILE A 172 3.16 0.83 -7.93
CA ILE A 172 4.53 0.40 -7.64
C ILE A 172 5.48 1.12 -8.62
N PRO A 173 6.78 1.24 -8.30
CA PRO A 173 7.74 1.87 -9.19
C PRO A 173 7.69 1.30 -10.61
N LEU A 174 7.86 2.17 -11.62
CA LEU A 174 7.73 1.80 -13.03
C LEU A 174 8.67 0.64 -13.42
N SER A 175 9.88 0.60 -12.88
CA SER A 175 10.80 -0.52 -13.13
C SER A 175 10.29 -1.85 -12.55
N GLU A 176 9.52 -1.84 -11.46
CA GLU A 176 8.86 -3.04 -10.94
C GLU A 176 7.69 -3.46 -11.84
N ILE A 177 6.92 -2.51 -12.37
CA ILE A 177 5.87 -2.78 -13.39
C ILE A 177 6.48 -3.38 -14.64
N ILE A 178 7.55 -2.80 -15.16
CA ILE A 178 8.28 -3.29 -16.34
C ILE A 178 8.83 -4.70 -16.07
N ALA A 179 9.43 -4.94 -14.91
CA ALA A 179 9.93 -6.26 -14.56
C ALA A 179 8.81 -7.31 -14.58
N LYS A 180 7.64 -7.01 -13.99
CA LYS A 180 6.47 -7.90 -14.03
C LYS A 180 5.99 -8.14 -15.47
N ALA A 181 5.87 -7.07 -16.27
CA ALA A 181 5.44 -7.16 -17.66
C ALA A 181 6.37 -8.01 -18.53
N LEU A 182 7.68 -8.02 -18.24
CA LEU A 182 8.71 -8.77 -18.96
C LEU A 182 9.05 -10.13 -18.31
N GLY A 183 8.31 -10.55 -17.28
CA GLY A 183 8.56 -11.79 -16.55
C GLY A 183 9.93 -11.84 -15.85
N GLN A 184 10.49 -10.69 -15.49
CA GLN A 184 11.77 -10.60 -14.78
C GLN A 184 11.56 -10.66 -13.26
N HIS A 185 12.42 -11.38 -12.56
CA HIS A 185 12.36 -11.51 -11.09
C HIS A 185 12.80 -10.24 -10.33
N THR A 186 13.46 -9.30 -11.01
CA THR A 186 14.06 -8.12 -10.38
C THR A 186 13.94 -6.90 -11.29
N PRO A 187 13.70 -5.68 -10.73
CA PRO A 187 13.66 -4.44 -11.49
C PRO A 187 15.04 -3.92 -11.92
N PHE A 188 16.12 -4.60 -11.50
CA PHE A 188 17.50 -4.13 -11.72
C PHE A 188 18.22 -4.82 -12.88
N THR A 189 17.48 -5.51 -13.77
CA THR A 189 18.09 -6.08 -14.98
C THR A 189 18.36 -5.00 -16.02
N GLN A 190 19.38 -5.20 -16.87
CA GLN A 190 19.67 -4.27 -17.97
C GLN A 190 18.49 -4.11 -18.93
N SER A 191 17.70 -5.17 -19.14
CA SER A 191 16.49 -5.11 -19.98
C SER A 191 15.43 -4.19 -19.38
N VAL A 192 15.20 -4.26 -18.07
CA VAL A 192 14.26 -3.37 -17.36
C VAL A 192 14.76 -1.93 -17.38
N THR A 193 16.03 -1.70 -17.03
CA THR A 193 16.63 -0.36 -17.03
C THR A 193 16.51 0.30 -18.39
N LYS A 194 16.82 -0.42 -19.48
CA LYS A 194 16.69 0.11 -20.84
C LYS A 194 15.26 0.55 -21.16
N ARG A 195 14.25 -0.25 -20.82
CA ARG A 195 12.84 0.10 -21.07
C ARG A 195 12.37 1.25 -20.21
N TRP A 196 12.87 1.34 -18.98
CA TRP A 196 12.61 2.46 -18.10
C TRP A 196 13.21 3.75 -18.70
N ASP A 197 14.48 3.73 -19.12
CA ASP A 197 15.16 4.88 -19.73
C ASP A 197 14.45 5.37 -21.01
N GLU A 198 13.95 4.45 -21.85
CA GLU A 198 13.15 4.78 -23.04
C GLU A 198 11.90 5.59 -22.68
N LEU A 199 11.16 5.16 -21.64
CA LEU A 199 9.96 5.85 -21.17
C LEU A 199 10.28 7.19 -20.49
N ILE A 200 11.32 7.25 -19.66
CA ILE A 200 11.71 8.50 -19.01
C ILE A 200 12.21 9.52 -20.03
N THR A 201 12.94 9.09 -21.05
CA THR A 201 13.41 9.99 -22.13
C THR A 201 12.24 10.57 -22.91
N ALA A 202 11.18 9.79 -23.17
CA ALA A 202 10.02 10.23 -23.92
C ALA A 202 9.05 11.11 -23.12
N PHE A 203 8.87 10.83 -21.82
CA PHE A 203 7.82 11.44 -20.99
C PHE A 203 8.35 12.30 -19.82
N GLY A 204 9.67 12.39 -19.67
CA GLY A 204 10.36 13.25 -18.70
C GLY A 204 10.41 12.73 -17.26
N SER A 205 9.37 12.05 -16.78
CA SER A 205 9.36 11.49 -15.41
C SER A 205 8.53 10.23 -15.27
N GLU A 206 8.88 9.43 -14.26
CA GLU A 206 8.17 8.20 -13.92
C GLU A 206 6.72 8.47 -13.53
N ILE A 207 6.49 9.51 -12.72
CA ILE A 207 5.15 9.90 -12.26
C ILE A 207 4.26 10.25 -13.46
N ASN A 208 4.79 10.99 -14.45
CA ASN A 208 4.04 11.33 -15.66
C ASN A 208 3.65 10.06 -16.44
N VAL A 209 4.59 9.13 -16.65
CA VAL A 209 4.32 7.85 -17.34
C VAL A 209 3.23 7.05 -16.62
N LEU A 210 3.26 7.02 -15.30
CA LEU A 210 2.36 6.16 -14.53
C LEU A 210 0.95 6.76 -14.36
N LEU A 211 0.82 8.09 -14.28
CA LEU A 211 -0.44 8.73 -13.93
C LEU A 211 -1.06 9.59 -15.03
N ASP A 212 -0.26 10.35 -15.77
CA ASP A 212 -0.79 11.50 -16.53
C ASP A 212 -0.65 11.35 -18.06
N ALA A 213 0.43 10.72 -18.53
CA ALA A 213 0.70 10.57 -19.96
C ALA A 213 -0.41 9.77 -20.67
N ASP A 214 -0.78 10.17 -21.88
CA ASP A 214 -1.73 9.41 -22.70
C ASP A 214 -1.21 8.00 -22.97
N LEU A 215 -2.07 7.00 -22.77
CA LEU A 215 -1.63 5.62 -22.88
C LEU A 215 -1.38 5.18 -24.33
N GLY A 216 -2.05 5.81 -25.30
CA GLY A 216 -1.79 5.59 -26.73
C GLY A 216 -0.41 6.09 -27.14
N GLU A 217 0.05 7.22 -26.60
CA GLU A 217 1.42 7.69 -26.80
C GLU A 217 2.44 6.78 -26.09
N VAL A 218 2.17 6.31 -24.87
CA VAL A 218 3.01 5.32 -24.18
C VAL A 218 3.17 4.05 -25.02
N ALA A 219 2.09 3.57 -25.63
CA ALA A 219 2.07 2.38 -26.49
C ALA A 219 2.97 2.49 -27.73
N ARG A 220 3.28 3.71 -28.20
CA ARG A 220 4.19 3.91 -29.34
C ARG A 220 5.67 3.80 -28.95
N VAL A 221 6.00 3.97 -27.68
CA VAL A 221 7.39 4.02 -27.19
C VAL A 221 7.83 2.67 -26.62
N THR A 222 6.90 1.88 -26.08
CA THR A 222 7.21 0.62 -25.40
C THR A 222 6.47 -0.58 -25.98
N VAL A 223 6.82 -1.78 -25.53
CA VAL A 223 6.19 -3.03 -25.98
C VAL A 223 4.79 -3.19 -25.36
N PRO A 224 3.83 -3.85 -26.06
CA PRO A 224 2.45 -3.98 -25.59
C PRO A 224 2.31 -4.49 -24.14
N ALA A 225 3.17 -5.43 -23.72
CA ALA A 225 3.13 -5.97 -22.37
C ALA A 225 3.32 -4.89 -21.27
N ILE A 226 4.20 -3.91 -21.50
CA ILE A 226 4.45 -2.83 -20.53
C ILE A 226 3.28 -1.84 -20.52
N THR A 227 2.73 -1.51 -21.69
CA THR A 227 1.54 -0.66 -21.82
C THR A 227 0.34 -1.28 -21.11
N SER A 228 0.06 -2.57 -21.35
CA SER A 228 -1.03 -3.29 -20.68
C SER A 228 -0.83 -3.35 -19.17
N ALA A 229 0.41 -3.51 -18.71
CA ALA A 229 0.71 -3.48 -17.28
C ALA A 229 0.42 -2.09 -16.66
N ILE A 230 0.84 -1.00 -17.30
CA ILE A 230 0.53 0.36 -16.84
C ILE A 230 -1.00 0.60 -16.85
N GLN A 231 -1.71 0.17 -17.89
CA GLN A 231 -3.18 0.25 -17.94
C GLN A 231 -3.81 -0.48 -16.76
N ALA A 232 -3.34 -1.70 -16.44
CA ALA A 232 -3.89 -2.49 -15.34
C ALA A 232 -3.76 -1.79 -13.99
N PHE A 233 -2.66 -1.07 -13.75
CA PHE A 233 -2.50 -0.24 -12.55
C PHE A 233 -3.46 0.96 -12.57
N ARG A 234 -3.53 1.70 -13.68
CA ARG A 234 -4.43 2.86 -13.83
C ARG A 234 -5.91 2.51 -13.70
N ASP A 235 -6.30 1.31 -14.13
CA ASP A 235 -7.67 0.80 -14.09
C ASP A 235 -8.01 0.08 -12.78
N HIS A 236 -7.07 -0.01 -11.82
CA HIS A 236 -7.23 -0.79 -10.59
C HIS A 236 -7.57 -2.28 -10.84
N LYS A 237 -7.04 -2.88 -11.92
CA LYS A 237 -7.29 -4.27 -12.33
C LYS A 237 -6.19 -5.25 -11.91
N VAL A 238 -5.16 -4.79 -11.21
CA VAL A 238 -4.10 -5.67 -10.69
C VAL A 238 -4.64 -6.59 -9.59
N ILE A 239 -4.17 -7.84 -9.59
CA ILE A 239 -4.56 -8.83 -8.59
C ILE A 239 -3.54 -8.77 -7.45
N ILE A 240 -4.01 -8.55 -6.22
CA ILE A 240 -3.13 -8.43 -5.06
C ILE A 240 -3.40 -9.61 -4.12
N ILE A 241 -2.42 -10.49 -3.99
CA ILE A 241 -2.43 -11.58 -3.04
C ILE A 241 -1.78 -11.06 -1.75
N PRO A 242 -2.51 -11.05 -0.62
CA PRO A 242 -2.04 -10.39 0.59
C PRO A 242 -0.82 -11.08 1.22
N GLY A 243 0.06 -10.28 1.81
CA GLY A 243 1.15 -10.74 2.65
C GLY A 243 0.72 -10.94 4.10
N GLY A 244 1.60 -11.59 4.87
CA GLY A 244 1.34 -11.91 6.27
C GLY A 244 2.49 -12.68 6.91
N GLY A 245 2.60 -12.59 8.25
CA GLY A 245 3.55 -13.41 9.01
C GLY A 245 5.04 -13.16 8.68
N GLY A 246 5.37 -12.05 8.02
CA GLY A 246 6.74 -11.72 7.60
C GLY A 246 7.04 -11.99 6.13
N LYS A 247 6.10 -12.57 5.38
CA LYS A 247 6.21 -12.78 3.93
C LYS A 247 5.43 -11.70 3.20
N TYR A 248 6.09 -11.04 2.22
CA TYR A 248 5.40 -10.12 1.31
C TYR A 248 4.31 -10.87 0.54
N GLY A 249 3.23 -10.16 0.26
CA GLY A 249 2.25 -10.57 -0.74
C GLY A 249 2.84 -10.48 -2.14
N THR A 250 1.97 -10.66 -3.13
CA THR A 250 2.35 -10.57 -4.53
C THR A 250 1.32 -9.79 -5.33
N ILE A 251 1.81 -8.92 -6.21
CA ILE A 251 0.99 -8.24 -7.20
C ILE A 251 1.15 -8.98 -8.53
N GLU A 252 0.03 -9.39 -9.11
CA GLU A 252 -0.07 -10.09 -10.38
C GLU A 252 -0.80 -9.21 -11.39
N LEU A 253 -0.35 -9.27 -12.65
CA LEU A 253 -1.05 -8.62 -13.76
C LEU A 253 -2.22 -9.52 -14.18
N PRO A 254 -3.38 -8.93 -14.54
CA PRO A 254 -4.50 -9.72 -15.03
C PRO A 254 -4.08 -10.46 -16.31
N THR A 255 -4.46 -11.73 -16.40
CA THR A 255 -4.40 -12.50 -17.66
C THR A 255 -5.64 -12.20 -18.48
N ASP A 256 -5.55 -12.28 -19.81
CA ASP A 256 -6.71 -12.07 -20.71
C ASP A 256 -7.89 -13.04 -20.42
N ASP A 257 -7.65 -14.11 -19.65
CA ASP A 257 -8.65 -15.07 -19.15
C ASP A 257 -9.32 -14.62 -17.82
N GLY A 258 -9.86 -13.40 -17.74
CA GLY A 258 -10.75 -12.97 -16.65
C GLY A 258 -10.20 -13.02 -15.21
N PRO A 259 -10.97 -12.56 -14.20
CA PRO A 259 -10.52 -12.59 -12.81
C PRO A 259 -10.55 -14.02 -12.27
N VAL A 260 -9.38 -14.62 -12.06
CA VAL A 260 -9.25 -15.80 -11.21
C VAL A 260 -9.40 -15.32 -9.77
N VAL A 261 -10.61 -15.41 -9.24
CA VAL A 261 -10.85 -15.31 -7.80
C VAL A 261 -10.09 -16.48 -7.15
N PRO A 262 -9.13 -16.24 -6.24
CA PRO A 262 -8.52 -17.32 -5.49
C PRO A 262 -9.61 -17.93 -4.60
N VAL A 263 -10.12 -19.09 -4.98
CA VAL A 263 -10.93 -19.90 -4.08
C VAL A 263 -10.03 -20.30 -2.93
N SER A 264 -10.38 -19.88 -1.71
CA SER A 264 -9.77 -20.37 -0.48
C SER A 264 -9.98 -21.87 -0.40
N LEU A 265 -9.03 -22.63 -0.91
CA LEU A 265 -8.92 -24.03 -0.60
C LEU A 265 -8.42 -24.06 0.84
N GLY A 266 -9.37 -24.28 1.76
CA GLY A 266 -9.10 -24.63 3.15
C GLY A 266 -8.06 -25.76 3.25
N PRO A 267 -7.59 -26.10 4.47
CA PRO A 267 -6.45 -26.99 4.64
C PRO A 267 -6.61 -28.25 3.80
N LYS A 268 -5.70 -28.46 2.86
CA LYS A 268 -5.57 -29.72 2.15
C LYS A 268 -5.30 -30.78 3.20
N ASN A 269 -6.30 -31.61 3.51
CA ASN A 269 -6.10 -32.86 4.23
C ASN A 269 -5.24 -33.76 3.33
N SER A 270 -3.92 -33.65 3.46
CA SER A 270 -3.00 -34.67 2.96
C SER A 270 -2.99 -35.81 3.97
N GLN A 271 -4.04 -36.63 3.95
CA GLN A 271 -3.96 -37.97 4.52
C GLN A 271 -3.30 -38.85 3.46
N THR A 272 -2.00 -39.08 3.61
CA THR A 272 -1.22 -39.96 2.73
C THR A 272 -0.64 -41.11 3.54
N SER A 273 -1.51 -41.97 4.07
CA SER A 273 -1.16 -43.35 4.47
C SER A 273 -2.42 -44.09 4.92
N LEU A 274 -2.53 -45.37 4.54
CA LEU A 274 -3.61 -46.30 4.92
C LEU A 274 -3.31 -47.03 6.26
N LEU A 275 -2.37 -46.53 7.08
CA LEU A 275 -1.85 -47.23 8.26
C LEU A 275 -1.70 -46.41 9.55
N ASP A 276 -2.26 -45.20 9.65
CA ASP A 276 -2.26 -44.46 10.92
C ASP A 276 -3.63 -44.57 11.61
N TYR A 277 -3.72 -45.43 12.63
CA TYR A 277 -4.81 -45.47 13.63
C TYR A 277 -4.54 -44.49 14.77
#